data_AF-R5E9W3-F1
#
_entry.id   AF-R5E9W3-F1
#
_cell.length_a   1.000
_cell.length_b   1.000
_cell.length_c   1.000
_cell.angle_alpha   90.00
_cell.angle_beta   90.00
_cell.angle_gamma   90.00
#
_symmetry.space_group_name_H-M   'P 1'
#
loop_
_entity.id
_entity.type
_entity.pdbx_description
1 polymer ?
#
loop_
_entity_poly.entity_id
_entity_poly.type
_entity_poly.pdbx_seq_one_letter_code
_entity_poly.pdbx_strand_id
1 'polypeptide(L)'
;MENKKEMTIPNVSAATDAEQSLSKCTDNSIVNQDTDFKGYEQSFEEMQREILRQLDPSYLKTVSMTTLYDTVFEVQTPLIDGLLQRGTYLFVGSPKVGKSFMMAQLAYHISTGTPLWEYKVRKATVLYFALEDDYPRLQKRLFQMFGAKETGNLYFATECKTVNGGLEEQIRGFMREHPDTGLIIIDTLKRVREAGGADYSYASDYDVVARLKALADSYKVSMLIVHHTRKQKSEDIFDMISGTNGLMGAADGAFVLSKDKRTSNNATLDVAGRDQQDMKIHLVRDSERLVWNFAKSETEMWKEPPEPLLEKIADTLFSESDRWEGTASELCERLAVDIKPNVLSLRLSINASRLFRDYGIRYQNSRTHDGRKVSLWKETEQTA
;
A
#
# COMPACT_ATOMS: atom_id res chain seq x y z
N MET A 1 -49.08 21.05 -60.88
CA MET A 1 -47.81 21.46 -61.51
C MET A 1 -46.81 20.36 -61.19
N GLU A 2 -46.86 19.28 -61.98
CA GLU A 2 -45.88 18.91 -63.02
C GLU A 2 -44.52 18.50 -62.42
N ASN A 3 -44.25 17.19 -62.21
CA ASN A 3 -43.82 16.13 -63.15
C ASN A 3 -42.30 16.12 -63.47
N LYS A 4 -41.58 15.10 -62.95
CA LYS A 4 -40.89 14.01 -63.67
C LYS A 4 -39.90 13.30 -62.70
N LYS A 5 -40.11 12.02 -62.35
CA LYS A 5 -39.69 10.75 -63.04
C LYS A 5 -38.19 10.47 -62.91
N GLU A 6 -37.65 9.28 -62.63
CA GLU A 6 -38.10 7.87 -62.46
C GLU A 6 -36.87 7.09 -61.86
N MET A 7 -37.04 6.19 -60.88
CA MET A 7 -36.98 4.69 -60.95
C MET A 7 -35.74 4.05 -61.63
N THR A 8 -35.22 2.84 -61.36
CA THR A 8 -35.18 1.81 -60.30
C THR A 8 -34.24 0.69 -60.84
N ILE A 9 -33.50 0.02 -59.93
CA ILE A 9 -32.79 -1.31 -59.92
C ILE A 9 -33.52 -2.42 -60.76
N PRO A 10 -33.00 -3.64 -61.17
CA PRO A 10 -32.16 -4.60 -60.40
C PRO A 10 -31.35 -5.74 -61.12
N ASN A 11 -30.79 -6.66 -60.29
CA ASN A 11 -30.43 -8.09 -60.52
C ASN A 11 -29.12 -8.45 -61.26
N VAL A 12 -28.51 -9.65 -61.18
CA VAL A 12 -28.27 -10.76 -60.21
C VAL A 12 -27.54 -11.87 -61.03
N SER A 13 -26.61 -12.59 -60.39
CA SER A 13 -26.10 -13.97 -60.67
C SER A 13 -25.30 -14.36 -61.94
N ALA A 14 -24.14 -14.98 -61.65
CA ALA A 14 -23.67 -16.32 -62.06
C ALA A 14 -22.92 -16.58 -63.39
N ALA A 15 -21.65 -16.98 -63.20
CA ALA A 15 -20.89 -18.12 -63.76
C ALA A 15 -20.69 -18.30 -65.28
N THR A 16 -19.41 -18.40 -65.70
CA THR A 16 -18.87 -19.60 -66.40
C THR A 16 -17.34 -19.56 -66.57
N ASP A 17 -16.74 -20.74 -66.39
CA ASP A 17 -15.33 -21.15 -66.53
C ASP A 17 -14.69 -20.91 -67.90
N ALA A 18 -13.35 -20.74 -67.91
CA ALA A 18 -12.45 -21.45 -68.84
C ALA A 18 -10.96 -21.36 -68.42
N GLU A 19 -10.45 -22.50 -67.97
CA GLU A 19 -9.17 -23.15 -68.34
C GLU A 19 -7.77 -22.64 -67.88
N GLN A 20 -7.22 -23.43 -66.94
CA GLN A 20 -5.84 -23.96 -66.70
C GLN A 20 -4.72 -23.67 -67.74
N SER A 21 -3.41 -23.63 -67.44
CA SER A 21 -2.62 -24.60 -66.65
C SER A 21 -1.17 -24.15 -66.32
N LEU A 22 -0.76 -24.52 -65.09
CA LEU A 22 0.49 -25.14 -64.60
C LEU A 22 1.89 -24.87 -65.22
N SER A 23 2.76 -24.47 -64.28
CA SER A 23 4.12 -24.98 -64.02
C SER A 23 5.33 -24.20 -64.58
N LYS A 24 6.09 -23.62 -63.65
CA LYS A 24 7.51 -23.93 -63.46
C LYS A 24 7.90 -23.68 -62.01
N CYS A 25 8.23 -24.76 -61.32
CA CYS A 25 8.99 -24.72 -60.07
C CYS A 25 10.36 -24.09 -60.34
N THR A 26 10.83 -23.27 -59.42
CA THR A 26 12.24 -23.24 -59.06
C THR A 26 12.31 -23.03 -57.57
N ASP A 27 12.67 -24.11 -56.88
CA ASP A 27 13.07 -24.13 -55.49
C ASP A 27 14.16 -23.07 -55.25
N ASN A 28 13.99 -22.29 -54.19
CA ASN A 28 15.11 -21.78 -53.42
C ASN A 28 14.69 -21.75 -51.95
N SER A 29 15.01 -22.85 -51.28
CA SER A 29 14.99 -23.00 -49.84
C SER A 29 15.82 -21.88 -49.19
N ILE A 30 15.17 -21.02 -48.42
CA ILE A 30 15.84 -20.22 -47.40
C ILE A 30 15.66 -20.98 -46.09
N VAL A 31 16.79 -21.44 -45.60
CA VAL A 31 17.00 -22.27 -44.41
C VAL A 31 16.40 -21.61 -43.17
N ASN A 32 15.67 -22.43 -42.41
CA ASN A 32 15.17 -22.15 -41.06
C ASN A 32 16.26 -21.51 -40.17
N GLN A 33 15.97 -20.33 -39.65
CA GLN A 33 16.48 -19.89 -38.34
C GLN A 33 15.28 -19.82 -37.39
N ASP A 34 14.76 -21.01 -37.09
CA ASP A 34 13.86 -21.28 -35.96
C ASP A 34 14.69 -21.24 -34.67
N THR A 35 14.63 -20.16 -33.88
CA THR A 35 14.89 -20.29 -32.42
C THR A 35 14.40 -19.16 -31.49
N ASP A 36 13.61 -18.16 -31.91
CA ASP A 36 13.12 -17.12 -30.96
C ASP A 36 11.62 -16.75 -31.03
N PHE A 37 10.86 -17.26 -32.00
CA PHE A 37 9.45 -16.83 -32.17
C PHE A 37 8.44 -17.55 -31.25
N LYS A 38 8.68 -18.83 -30.91
CA LYS A 38 7.69 -19.66 -30.18
C LYS A 38 7.48 -19.23 -28.72
N GLY A 39 8.52 -18.71 -28.05
CA GLY A 39 8.43 -18.27 -26.66
C GLY A 39 7.62 -16.98 -26.51
N TYR A 40 7.74 -16.06 -27.47
CA TYR A 40 6.97 -14.82 -27.51
C TYR A 40 5.50 -15.04 -27.87
N GLU A 41 5.20 -15.92 -28.83
CA GLU A 41 3.82 -16.27 -29.18
C GLU A 41 3.08 -16.95 -28.02
N GLN A 42 3.72 -17.90 -27.32
CA GLN A 42 3.14 -18.54 -26.13
C GLN A 42 2.89 -17.53 -25.00
N SER A 43 3.82 -16.61 -24.75
CA SER A 43 3.67 -15.53 -23.77
C SER A 43 2.51 -14.58 -24.11
N PHE A 44 2.33 -14.26 -25.39
CA PHE A 44 1.29 -13.35 -25.85
C PHE A 44 -0.10 -14.02 -25.82
N GLU A 45 -0.20 -15.28 -26.24
CA GLU A 45 -1.45 -16.06 -26.14
C GLU A 45 -1.88 -16.28 -24.67
N GLU A 46 -0.94 -16.53 -23.77
CA GLU A 46 -1.22 -16.62 -22.32
C GLU A 46 -1.71 -15.29 -21.77
N MET A 47 -1.10 -14.17 -22.16
CA MET A 47 -1.53 -12.83 -21.78
C MET A 47 -2.94 -12.51 -22.32
N GLN A 48 -3.22 -12.85 -23.58
CA GLN A 48 -4.54 -12.67 -24.18
C GLN A 48 -5.61 -13.52 -23.50
N ARG A 49 -5.31 -14.78 -23.18
CA ARG A 49 -6.23 -15.66 -22.42
C ARG A 49 -6.49 -15.13 -21.03
N GLU A 50 -5.49 -14.59 -20.37
CA GLU A 50 -5.65 -13.97 -19.04
C GLU A 50 -6.52 -12.71 -19.11
N ILE A 51 -6.32 -11.85 -20.12
CA ILE A 51 -7.18 -10.68 -20.35
C ILE A 51 -8.62 -11.11 -20.64
N LEU A 52 -8.82 -12.09 -21.53
CA LEU A 52 -10.16 -12.60 -21.85
C LEU A 52 -10.86 -13.22 -20.63
N ARG A 53 -10.11 -13.93 -19.77
CA ARG A 53 -10.62 -14.43 -18.49
C ARG A 53 -11.01 -13.30 -17.55
N GLN A 54 -10.19 -12.26 -17.43
CA GLN A 54 -10.48 -11.10 -16.58
C GLN A 54 -11.71 -10.30 -17.02
N LEU A 55 -12.16 -10.46 -18.27
CA LEU A 55 -13.37 -9.84 -18.79
C LEU A 55 -14.64 -10.66 -18.50
N ASP A 56 -14.53 -11.92 -18.10
CA ASP A 56 -15.66 -12.76 -17.70
C ASP A 56 -16.13 -12.37 -16.28
N PRO A 57 -17.39 -11.94 -16.08
CA PRO A 57 -17.92 -11.57 -14.77
C PRO A 57 -17.88 -12.70 -13.73
N SER A 58 -17.78 -13.95 -14.16
CA SER A 58 -17.69 -15.13 -13.29
C SER A 58 -16.25 -15.53 -12.96
N TYR A 59 -15.25 -14.89 -13.57
CA TYR A 59 -13.85 -15.21 -13.35
C TYR A 59 -13.39 -14.75 -11.97
N LEU A 60 -13.12 -15.74 -11.11
CA LEU A 60 -12.43 -15.51 -9.85
C LEU A 60 -10.93 -15.59 -10.07
N LYS A 61 -10.24 -14.45 -9.95
CA LYS A 61 -8.77 -14.43 -9.96
C LYS A 61 -8.25 -15.24 -8.77
N THR A 62 -7.54 -16.33 -9.07
CA THR A 62 -6.91 -17.20 -8.08
C THR A 62 -5.41 -17.26 -8.32
N VAL A 63 -4.64 -17.45 -7.26
CA VAL A 63 -3.19 -17.64 -7.31
C VAL A 63 -2.87 -18.95 -6.64
N SER A 64 -2.16 -19.84 -7.34
CA SER A 64 -1.74 -21.12 -6.74
C SER A 64 -0.71 -20.88 -5.63
N MET A 65 -0.61 -21.79 -4.66
CA MET A 65 0.41 -21.70 -3.60
C MET A 65 1.82 -21.59 -4.18
N THR A 66 2.12 -22.35 -5.25
CA THR A 66 3.40 -22.28 -5.97
C THR A 66 3.64 -20.89 -6.55
N THR A 67 2.63 -20.30 -7.20
CA THR A 67 2.73 -18.95 -7.76
C THR A 67 2.90 -17.92 -6.65
N LEU A 68 2.16 -18.04 -5.54
CA LEU A 68 2.26 -17.14 -4.39
C LEU A 68 3.69 -17.14 -3.81
N TYR A 69 4.28 -18.33 -3.69
CA TYR A 69 5.63 -18.56 -3.19
C TYR A 69 6.74 -18.09 -4.13
N ASP A 70 6.53 -18.23 -5.44
CA ASP A 70 7.48 -17.78 -6.46
C ASP A 70 7.39 -16.26 -6.69
N THR A 71 6.27 -15.63 -6.32
CA THR A 71 6.06 -14.19 -6.51
C THR A 71 6.81 -13.40 -5.45
N VAL A 72 7.69 -12.50 -5.90
CA VAL A 72 8.30 -11.49 -5.02
C VAL A 72 7.31 -10.34 -4.88
N PHE A 73 6.69 -10.22 -3.70
CA PHE A 73 5.84 -9.08 -3.39
C PHE A 73 6.69 -7.92 -2.90
N GLU A 74 6.48 -6.73 -3.45
CA GLU A 74 7.00 -5.50 -2.86
C GLU A 74 6.37 -5.33 -1.47
N VAL A 75 7.13 -5.52 -0.40
CA VAL A 75 6.63 -5.21 0.93
C VAL A 75 6.46 -3.70 1.01
N GLN A 76 5.26 -3.30 1.40
CA GLN A 76 4.97 -1.92 1.67
C GLN A 76 5.74 -1.50 2.92
N THR A 77 6.73 -0.64 2.74
CA THR A 77 7.54 -0.14 3.85
C THR A 77 6.68 0.73 4.78
N PRO A 78 6.75 0.54 6.12
CA PRO A 78 6.00 1.36 7.08
C PRO A 78 6.28 2.86 6.90
N LEU A 79 5.31 3.71 7.22
CA LEU A 79 5.56 5.17 7.28
C LEU A 79 6.37 5.53 8.53
N ILE A 80 6.12 4.82 9.63
CA ILE A 80 6.87 4.95 10.87
C ILE A 80 7.26 3.54 11.29
N ASP A 81 8.56 3.26 11.27
CA ASP A 81 9.10 1.94 11.60
C ASP A 81 8.59 1.50 12.98
N GLY A 82 8.02 0.30 13.08
CA GLY A 82 7.51 -0.25 14.34
C GLY A 82 6.26 0.43 14.92
N LEU A 83 5.67 1.44 14.26
CA LEU A 83 4.49 2.14 14.79
C LEU A 83 3.33 2.24 13.79
N LEU A 84 3.60 2.58 12.53
CA LEU A 84 2.57 2.81 11.50
C LEU A 84 2.96 2.10 10.20
N GLN A 85 2.43 0.88 10.01
CA GLN A 85 2.53 0.16 8.74
C GLN A 85 1.66 0.81 7.67
N ARG A 86 1.81 0.35 6.43
CA ARG A 86 0.92 0.76 5.34
C ARG A 86 -0.42 0.05 5.49
N GLY A 87 -1.50 0.82 5.32
CA GLY A 87 -2.86 0.32 5.49
C GLY A 87 -3.79 1.38 6.06
N THR A 88 -5.00 0.95 6.41
CA THR A 88 -6.04 1.77 7.01
C THR A 88 -6.09 1.56 8.51
N TYR A 89 -5.92 2.63 9.26
CA TYR A 89 -5.88 2.63 10.72
C TYR A 89 -6.98 3.50 11.30
N LEU A 90 -7.62 3.01 12.35
CA LEU A 90 -8.53 3.84 13.15
C LEU A 90 -7.72 4.57 14.23
N PHE A 91 -7.95 5.87 14.40
CA PHE A 91 -7.43 6.61 15.55
C PHE A 91 -8.57 6.99 16.49
N VAL A 92 -8.61 6.32 17.63
CA VAL A 92 -9.79 6.24 18.48
C VAL A 92 -9.51 6.89 19.84
N GLY A 93 -10.54 7.51 20.41
CA GLY A 93 -10.47 8.03 21.77
C GLY A 93 -11.58 9.02 22.07
N SER A 94 -11.76 9.32 23.35
CA SER A 94 -12.81 10.23 23.81
C SER A 94 -12.62 11.66 23.25
N PRO A 95 -13.70 12.45 23.14
CA PRO A 95 -13.59 13.85 22.75
C PRO A 95 -12.60 14.62 23.64
N LYS A 96 -11.79 15.48 23.01
CA LYS A 96 -10.83 16.37 23.69
C LYS A 96 -9.68 15.67 24.45
N VAL A 97 -9.42 14.39 24.18
CA VAL A 97 -8.25 13.67 24.74
C VAL A 97 -6.91 14.12 24.10
N GLY A 98 -6.97 14.75 22.92
CA GLY A 98 -5.79 15.27 22.22
C GLY A 98 -5.48 14.61 20.88
N LYS A 99 -6.45 13.91 20.27
CA LYS A 99 -6.30 13.21 18.98
C LYS A 99 -5.80 14.14 17.87
N SER A 100 -6.43 15.30 17.66
CA SER A 100 -6.01 16.25 16.61
C SER A 100 -4.61 16.81 16.83
N PHE A 101 -4.10 16.86 18.07
CA PHE A 101 -2.70 17.19 18.34
C PHE A 101 -1.77 16.04 17.94
N MET A 102 -2.14 14.80 18.25
CA MET A 102 -1.39 13.62 17.79
C MET A 102 -1.41 13.49 16.26
N MET A 103 -2.55 13.77 15.61
CA MET A 103 -2.68 13.75 14.16
C MET A 103 -1.79 14.80 13.50
N ALA A 104 -1.82 16.03 13.99
CA ALA A 104 -0.93 17.09 13.50
C ALA A 104 0.56 16.73 13.69
N GLN A 105 0.91 16.10 14.82
CA GLN A 105 2.28 15.63 15.09
C GLN A 105 2.72 14.52 14.14
N LEU A 106 1.90 13.48 13.94
CA LEU A 106 2.18 12.42 12.96
C LEU A 106 2.32 13.00 11.55
N ALA A 107 1.38 13.86 11.15
CA ALA A 107 1.37 14.48 9.84
C ALA A 107 2.64 15.31 9.59
N TYR A 108 3.07 16.09 10.58
CA TYR A 108 4.29 16.90 10.50
C TYR A 108 5.57 16.06 10.41
N HIS A 109 5.71 15.03 11.26
CA HIS A 109 6.90 14.18 11.23
C HIS A 109 7.02 13.40 9.92
N ILE A 110 5.89 12.89 9.40
CA ILE A 110 5.87 12.18 8.10
C ILE A 110 6.12 13.14 6.93
N SER A 111 5.55 14.35 6.95
CA SER A 111 5.77 15.31 5.85
C SER A 111 7.19 15.85 5.77
N THR A 112 7.88 15.91 6.92
CA THR A 112 9.27 16.39 7.02
C THR A 112 10.29 15.26 6.99
N GLY A 113 9.89 14.01 7.24
CA GLY A 113 10.82 12.89 7.42
C GLY A 113 11.61 12.97 8.73
N THR A 114 11.18 13.80 9.68
CA THR A 114 11.85 13.92 10.98
C THR A 114 11.41 12.79 11.90
N PRO A 115 12.31 12.23 12.74
CA PRO A 115 11.95 11.16 13.67
C PRO A 115 10.79 11.55 14.59
N LEU A 116 9.82 10.65 14.74
CA LEU A 116 8.80 10.76 15.78
C LEU A 116 9.34 10.04 17.01
N TRP A 117 9.79 10.82 18.00
CA TRP A 117 10.54 10.27 19.14
C TRP A 117 11.80 9.54 18.65
N GLU A 118 11.97 8.26 19.00
CA GLU A 118 13.08 7.42 18.51
C GLU A 118 12.70 6.58 17.28
N TYR A 119 11.47 6.70 16.78
CA TYR A 119 11.03 5.96 15.60
C TYR A 119 11.50 6.64 14.33
N LYS A 120 12.11 5.85 13.43
CA LYS A 120 12.47 6.30 12.09
C LYS A 120 11.21 6.54 11.27
N VAL A 121 11.15 7.72 10.65
CA VAL A 121 10.00 8.16 9.84
C VAL A 121 10.44 8.28 8.39
N ARG A 122 9.64 7.73 7.49
CA ARG A 122 9.82 7.93 6.05
C ARG A 122 9.06 9.17 5.59
N LYS A 123 9.78 10.05 4.89
CA LYS A 123 9.21 11.27 4.32
C LYS A 123 8.19 10.91 3.25
N ALA A 124 7.00 11.50 3.31
CA ALA A 124 5.99 11.38 2.27
C ALA A 124 5.04 12.59 2.26
N THR A 125 4.34 12.83 1.16
CA THR A 125 3.27 13.83 1.15
C THR A 125 2.10 13.38 2.02
N VAL A 126 1.55 14.31 2.79
CA VAL A 126 0.45 14.09 3.72
C VAL A 126 -0.73 15.00 3.39
N LEU A 127 -1.91 14.42 3.23
CA LEU A 127 -3.18 15.14 3.15
C LEU A 127 -3.93 15.00 4.48
N TYR A 128 -4.26 16.12 5.12
CA TYR A 128 -4.99 16.15 6.37
C TYR A 128 -6.35 16.86 6.20
N PHE A 129 -7.42 16.09 6.16
CA PHE A 129 -8.79 16.56 6.33
C PHE A 129 -9.08 16.91 7.80
N ALA A 130 -8.89 18.16 8.18
CA ALA A 130 -9.15 18.72 9.51
C ALA A 130 -10.56 19.32 9.60
N LEU A 131 -11.58 18.46 9.51
CA LEU A 131 -12.99 18.79 9.26
C LEU A 131 -13.76 19.35 10.47
N GLU A 132 -13.12 19.39 11.63
CA GLU A 132 -13.64 20.03 12.84
C GLU A 132 -12.91 21.33 13.22
N ASP A 133 -12.04 21.81 12.34
CA ASP A 133 -11.19 22.98 12.56
C ASP A 133 -11.38 24.06 11.49
N ASP A 134 -10.71 25.20 11.68
CA ASP A 134 -10.60 26.27 10.69
C ASP A 134 -9.12 26.63 10.44
N TYR A 135 -8.82 27.28 9.31
CA TYR A 135 -7.44 27.63 8.96
C TYR A 135 -6.75 28.51 10.01
N PRO A 136 -7.39 29.55 10.59
CA PRO A 136 -6.76 30.34 11.65
C PRO A 136 -6.35 29.53 12.88
N ARG A 137 -7.20 28.61 13.34
CA ARG A 137 -6.90 27.71 14.47
C ARG A 137 -5.81 26.72 14.13
N LEU A 138 -5.83 26.14 12.93
CA LEU A 138 -4.78 25.26 12.44
C LEU A 138 -3.44 25.99 12.39
N GLN A 139 -3.39 27.17 11.78
CA GLN A 139 -2.19 27.99 11.69
C GLN A 139 -1.60 28.27 13.08
N LYS A 140 -2.41 28.77 14.02
CA LYS A 140 -1.96 29.04 15.40
C LYS A 140 -1.46 27.78 16.09
N ARG A 141 -2.17 26.66 15.93
CA ARG A 141 -1.80 25.37 16.54
C ARG A 141 -0.47 24.85 15.99
N LEU A 142 -0.32 24.79 14.67
CA LEU A 142 0.89 24.28 14.03
C LEU A 142 2.10 25.14 14.38
N PHE A 143 1.94 26.46 14.42
CA PHE A 143 2.98 27.37 14.87
C PHE A 143 3.37 27.11 16.33
N GLN A 144 2.40 26.90 17.23
CA GLN A 144 2.69 26.55 18.62
C GLN A 144 3.44 25.21 18.74
N MET A 145 3.10 24.23 17.90
CA MET A 145 3.66 22.89 17.95
C MET A 145 5.06 22.79 17.36
N PHE A 146 5.30 23.42 16.23
CA PHE A 146 6.50 23.19 15.42
C PHE A 146 7.33 24.46 15.16
N GLY A 147 6.80 25.65 15.52
CA GLY A 147 7.42 26.92 15.22
C GLY A 147 7.40 27.24 13.72
N ALA A 148 8.35 28.06 13.27
CA ALA A 148 8.52 28.46 11.86
C ALA A 148 9.47 27.52 11.08
N LYS A 149 9.55 26.24 11.46
CA LYS A 149 10.40 25.24 10.79
C LYS A 149 9.84 24.87 9.40
N GLU A 150 10.66 24.17 8.61
CA GLU A 150 10.24 23.62 7.31
C GLU A 150 8.88 22.93 7.39
N THR A 151 8.02 23.23 6.42
CA THR A 151 6.61 22.82 6.44
C THR A 151 6.36 21.44 5.83
N GLY A 152 7.38 20.79 5.26
CA GLY A 152 7.24 19.50 4.56
C GLY A 152 6.19 19.55 3.44
N ASN A 153 5.87 18.39 2.87
CA ASN A 153 4.74 18.27 1.94
C ASN A 153 3.45 17.95 2.73
N LEU A 154 2.96 18.91 3.52
CA LEU A 154 1.77 18.75 4.37
C LEU A 154 0.65 19.69 3.93
N TYR A 155 -0.47 19.11 3.48
CA TYR A 155 -1.63 19.82 2.95
C TYR A 155 -2.84 19.63 3.85
N PHE A 156 -3.64 20.68 4.02
CA PHE A 156 -4.83 20.67 4.87
C PHE A 156 -6.09 20.97 4.07
N ALA A 157 -7.17 20.27 4.40
CA ALA A 157 -8.52 20.58 3.95
C ALA A 157 -9.45 20.69 5.17
N THR A 158 -10.11 21.84 5.34
CA THR A 158 -11.10 22.03 6.43
C THR A 158 -12.50 21.61 6.03
N GLU A 159 -12.72 21.34 4.74
CA GLU A 159 -13.99 20.90 4.16
C GLU A 159 -13.74 19.83 3.10
N CYS A 160 -14.66 18.87 2.99
CA CYS A 160 -14.65 17.86 1.94
C CYS A 160 -16.07 17.36 1.67
N LYS A 161 -16.21 16.63 0.57
CA LYS A 161 -17.43 15.89 0.26
C LYS A 161 -17.56 14.68 1.18
N THR A 162 -18.77 14.14 1.26
CA THR A 162 -19.04 12.87 1.95
C THR A 162 -18.62 11.70 1.08
N VAL A 163 -18.56 10.49 1.66
CA VAL A 163 -18.13 9.27 0.94
C VAL A 163 -19.02 8.97 -0.26
N ASN A 164 -20.35 9.14 -0.18
CA ASN A 164 -21.23 8.97 -1.35
C ASN A 164 -21.39 10.27 -2.16
N GLY A 165 -20.97 11.41 -1.62
CA GLY A 165 -21.02 12.71 -2.27
C GLY A 165 -19.82 13.02 -3.16
N GLY A 166 -18.79 12.17 -3.16
CA GLY A 166 -17.64 12.24 -4.05
C GLY A 166 -16.31 12.60 -3.37
N LEU A 167 -16.13 12.16 -2.10
CA LEU A 167 -14.85 12.27 -1.39
C LEU A 167 -13.73 11.50 -2.11
N GLU A 168 -14.08 10.34 -2.68
CA GLU A 168 -13.13 9.49 -3.40
C GLU A 168 -12.50 10.24 -4.58
N GLU A 169 -13.29 10.95 -5.38
CA GLU A 169 -12.78 11.74 -6.50
C GLU A 169 -11.89 12.89 -6.05
N GLN A 170 -12.16 13.49 -4.88
CA GLN A 170 -11.29 14.53 -4.31
C GLN A 170 -9.94 13.95 -3.90
N ILE A 171 -9.94 12.80 -3.21
CA ILE A 171 -8.71 12.09 -2.84
C ILE A 171 -7.93 11.68 -4.09
N ARG A 172 -8.61 11.12 -5.10
CA ARG A 172 -8.01 10.74 -6.39
C ARG A 172 -7.42 11.95 -7.11
N GLY A 173 -8.12 13.10 -7.11
CA GLY A 173 -7.62 14.34 -7.70
C GLY A 173 -6.33 14.81 -7.03
N PHE A 174 -6.33 14.87 -5.69
CA PHE A 174 -5.16 15.24 -4.91
C PHE A 174 -3.96 14.31 -5.18
N MET A 175 -4.17 12.98 -5.18
CA MET A 175 -3.08 12.03 -5.43
C MET A 175 -2.52 12.10 -6.86
N ARG A 176 -3.29 12.59 -7.85
CA ARG A 176 -2.74 12.87 -9.18
C ARG A 176 -1.82 14.08 -9.19
N GLU A 177 -2.14 15.10 -8.39
CA GLU A 177 -1.31 16.29 -8.23
C GLU A 177 -0.08 16.02 -7.36
N HIS A 178 -0.21 15.09 -6.40
CA HIS A 178 0.81 14.72 -5.42
C HIS A 178 1.06 13.20 -5.43
N PRO A 179 1.80 12.67 -6.43
CA PRO A 179 2.01 11.23 -6.59
C PRO A 179 2.83 10.59 -5.46
N ASP A 180 3.54 11.38 -4.66
CA ASP A 180 4.33 10.96 -3.50
C ASP A 180 3.50 10.91 -2.19
N THR A 181 2.17 10.96 -2.29
CA THR A 181 1.27 10.86 -1.13
C THR A 181 1.44 9.52 -0.41
N GLY A 182 1.90 9.58 0.84
CA GLY A 182 2.07 8.41 1.69
C GLY A 182 0.99 8.24 2.74
N LEU A 183 0.38 9.34 3.18
CA LEU A 183 -0.61 9.36 4.25
C LEU A 183 -1.79 10.30 3.95
N ILE A 184 -3.00 9.80 4.23
CA ILE A 184 -4.22 10.60 4.27
C ILE A 184 -4.83 10.50 5.68
N ILE A 185 -5.13 11.64 6.30
CA ILE A 185 -5.76 11.71 7.62
C ILE A 185 -7.17 12.28 7.49
N ILE A 186 -8.17 11.60 8.06
CA ILE A 186 -9.56 12.04 8.13
C ILE A 186 -9.95 12.31 9.60
N ASP A 187 -9.95 13.59 10.02
CA ASP A 187 -10.36 14.04 11.36
C ASP A 187 -11.64 14.89 11.26
N THR A 188 -12.85 14.31 11.32
CA THR A 188 -13.19 12.98 11.83
C THR A 188 -14.07 12.18 10.87
N LEU A 189 -14.14 10.86 11.09
CA LEU A 189 -15.03 9.95 10.36
C LEU A 189 -16.49 10.43 10.35
N LYS A 190 -16.94 11.13 11.40
CA LYS A 190 -18.30 11.65 11.49
C LYS A 190 -18.62 12.67 10.39
N ARG A 191 -17.62 13.44 9.94
CA ARG A 191 -17.80 14.54 8.97
C ARG A 191 -17.85 14.09 7.52
N VAL A 192 -17.32 12.91 7.21
CA VAL A 192 -17.33 12.34 5.85
C VAL A 192 -18.53 11.44 5.58
N ARG A 193 -19.40 11.24 6.58
CA ARG A 193 -20.64 10.46 6.45
C ARG A 193 -21.77 11.32 5.88
N GLU A 194 -22.73 10.65 5.25
CA GLU A 194 -23.95 11.29 4.77
C GLU A 194 -24.76 11.90 5.91
N ALA A 195 -25.26 13.11 5.70
CA ALA A 195 -26.14 13.78 6.64
C ALA A 195 -27.60 13.31 6.44
N GLY A 196 -28.22 12.73 7.48
CA GLY A 196 -29.67 12.51 7.52
C GLY A 196 -30.20 11.18 6.97
N GLY A 197 -29.35 10.19 6.70
CA GLY A 197 -29.82 8.82 6.43
C GLY A 197 -30.46 8.15 7.66
N ALA A 198 -31.39 7.23 7.44
CA ALA A 198 -32.09 6.46 8.49
C ALA A 198 -31.15 5.56 9.33
N ASP A 199 -29.88 5.42 8.94
CA ASP A 199 -28.88 4.53 9.53
C ASP A 199 -27.81 5.28 10.31
N TYR A 200 -28.19 5.92 11.42
CA TYR A 200 -27.25 6.34 12.47
C TYR A 200 -26.71 5.12 13.27
N SER A 201 -26.48 4.01 12.58
CA SER A 201 -26.09 2.73 13.14
C SER A 201 -24.59 2.49 12.94
N TYR A 202 -24.02 1.69 13.82
CA TYR A 202 -22.62 1.30 13.74
C TYR A 202 -22.28 0.48 12.48
N ALA A 203 -23.27 -0.12 11.82
CA ALA A 203 -23.09 -0.80 10.54
C ALA A 203 -22.74 0.19 9.41
N SER A 204 -23.33 1.40 9.41
CA SER A 204 -22.98 2.44 8.44
C SER A 204 -21.51 2.89 8.59
N ASP A 205 -21.01 2.91 9.83
CA ASP A 205 -19.61 3.25 10.13
C ASP A 205 -18.64 2.24 9.51
N TYR A 206 -18.99 0.96 9.61
CA TYR A 206 -18.22 -0.14 9.03
C TYR A 206 -18.14 0.00 7.51
N ASP A 207 -19.27 0.20 6.83
CA ASP A 207 -19.31 0.31 5.37
C ASP A 207 -18.49 1.49 4.85
N VAL A 208 -18.53 2.62 5.56
CA VAL A 208 -17.72 3.80 5.22
C VAL A 208 -16.23 3.49 5.38
N VAL A 209 -15.81 2.86 6.49
CA VAL A 209 -14.41 2.49 6.70
C VAL A 209 -13.95 1.45 5.68
N ALA A 210 -14.78 0.47 5.35
CA ALA A 210 -14.47 -0.55 4.34
C ALA A 210 -14.26 0.07 2.95
N ARG A 211 -15.08 1.05 2.55
CA ARG A 211 -14.90 1.80 1.29
C ARG A 211 -13.62 2.62 1.29
N LEU A 212 -13.35 3.34 2.38
CA LEU A 212 -12.13 4.11 2.54
C LEU A 212 -10.87 3.23 2.54
N LYS A 213 -10.96 2.03 3.14
CA LYS A 213 -9.91 1.02 3.08
C LYS A 213 -9.69 0.52 1.65
N ALA A 214 -10.74 0.16 0.93
CA ALA A 214 -10.61 -0.27 -0.46
C ALA A 214 -9.92 0.80 -1.33
N LEU A 215 -10.23 2.08 -1.09
CA LEU A 215 -9.55 3.19 -1.72
C LEU A 215 -8.06 3.23 -1.35
N ALA A 216 -7.74 3.19 -0.05
CA ALA A 216 -6.36 3.18 0.45
C ALA A 216 -5.52 2.04 -0.14
N ASP A 217 -6.08 0.83 -0.14
CA ASP A 217 -5.47 -0.39 -0.67
C ASP A 217 -5.20 -0.26 -2.18
N SER A 218 -6.16 0.27 -2.96
CA SER A 218 -6.01 0.44 -4.41
C SER A 218 -4.89 1.40 -4.82
N TYR A 219 -4.58 2.37 -3.95
CA TYR A 219 -3.54 3.38 -4.18
C TYR A 219 -2.26 3.13 -3.38
N LYS A 220 -2.18 2.05 -2.59
CA LYS A 220 -1.05 1.76 -1.69
C LYS A 220 -0.71 2.93 -0.76
N VAL A 221 -1.71 3.69 -0.34
CA VAL A 221 -1.58 4.85 0.56
C VAL A 221 -2.04 4.45 1.96
N SER A 222 -1.40 5.01 3.00
CA SER A 222 -1.87 4.78 4.37
C SER A 222 -3.01 5.75 4.69
N MET A 223 -4.00 5.30 5.43
CA MET A 223 -5.11 6.15 5.85
C MET A 223 -5.32 6.10 7.36
N LEU A 224 -5.34 7.26 8.02
CA LEU A 224 -5.68 7.39 9.44
C LEU A 224 -7.06 8.03 9.59
N ILE A 225 -8.00 7.25 10.10
CA ILE A 225 -9.41 7.66 10.24
C ILE A 225 -9.70 7.92 11.71
N VAL A 226 -9.92 9.18 12.08
CA VAL A 226 -10.19 9.54 13.48
C VAL A 226 -11.65 9.25 13.83
N HIS A 227 -11.84 8.41 14.84
CA HIS A 227 -13.15 8.06 15.37
C HIS A 227 -13.27 8.49 16.84
N HIS A 228 -14.44 9.02 17.20
CA HIS A 228 -14.71 9.46 18.57
C HIS A 228 -15.46 8.38 19.33
N THR A 229 -14.93 7.94 20.47
CA THR A 229 -15.67 7.03 21.35
C THR A 229 -16.71 7.76 22.18
N ARG A 230 -17.77 7.05 22.58
CA ARG A 230 -18.68 7.52 23.63
C ARG A 230 -17.97 7.45 24.99
N LYS A 231 -18.44 8.25 25.95
CA LYS A 231 -17.84 8.41 27.30
C LYS A 231 -18.03 7.21 28.24
N GLN A 232 -18.08 5.97 27.75
CA GLN A 232 -18.15 4.81 28.64
C GLN A 232 -16.75 4.34 29.01
N LYS A 233 -16.56 4.13 30.32
CA LYS A 233 -15.40 3.47 30.89
C LYS A 233 -15.50 1.98 30.56
N SER A 234 -14.99 1.54 29.41
CA SER A 234 -14.63 0.13 29.26
C SER A 234 -13.18 -0.04 29.66
N GLU A 235 -12.88 -1.17 30.31
CA GLU A 235 -11.51 -1.55 30.66
C GLU A 235 -10.69 -1.90 29.41
N ASP A 236 -11.35 -2.25 28.31
CA ASP A 236 -10.74 -2.42 27.00
C ASP A 236 -11.54 -1.67 25.93
N ILE A 237 -10.92 -0.68 25.31
CA ILE A 237 -11.52 0.12 24.23
C ILE A 237 -11.47 -0.67 22.91
N PHE A 238 -10.53 -1.59 22.74
CA PHE A 238 -10.47 -2.45 21.56
C PHE A 238 -11.65 -3.42 21.53
N ASP A 239 -12.01 -4.02 22.66
CA ASP A 239 -13.21 -4.85 22.76
C ASP A 239 -14.49 -4.06 22.48
N MET A 240 -14.53 -2.77 22.85
CA MET A 240 -15.67 -1.92 22.52
C MET A 240 -15.78 -1.68 21.00
N ILE A 241 -14.64 -1.40 20.35
CA ILE A 241 -14.58 -1.15 18.90
C ILE A 241 -14.87 -2.44 18.11
N SER A 242 -14.33 -3.57 18.56
CA SER A 242 -14.48 -4.90 17.95
C SER A 242 -15.85 -5.52 18.21
N GLY A 243 -16.31 -5.51 19.46
CA GLY A 243 -17.51 -6.23 19.91
C GLY A 243 -18.83 -5.53 19.62
N THR A 244 -18.85 -4.19 19.57
CA THR A 244 -20.11 -3.44 19.36
C THR A 244 -20.31 -3.01 17.90
N ASN A 245 -19.22 -2.81 17.16
CA ASN A 245 -19.28 -2.15 15.84
C ASN A 245 -18.55 -2.90 14.73
N GLY A 246 -17.73 -3.91 15.04
CA GLY A 246 -16.88 -4.58 14.05
C GLY A 246 -15.91 -3.66 13.30
N LEU A 247 -15.74 -2.41 13.76
CA LEU A 247 -15.01 -1.35 13.07
C LEU A 247 -13.51 -1.69 12.94
N MET A 248 -12.97 -2.38 13.93
CA MET A 248 -11.62 -2.98 13.88
C MET A 248 -11.49 -4.03 12.76
N GLY A 249 -12.57 -4.76 12.47
CA GLY A 249 -12.61 -5.73 11.37
C GLY A 249 -12.54 -5.08 9.98
N ALA A 250 -12.94 -3.81 9.85
CA ALA A 250 -12.85 -3.04 8.60
C ALA A 250 -11.49 -2.37 8.39
N ALA A 251 -10.62 -2.34 9.40
CA ALA A 251 -9.31 -1.69 9.37
C ALA A 251 -8.16 -2.72 9.52
N ASP A 252 -6.95 -2.29 9.18
CA ASP A 252 -5.72 -3.08 9.34
C ASP A 252 -5.15 -2.96 10.77
N GLY A 253 -5.46 -1.85 11.44
CA GLY A 253 -5.12 -1.65 12.85
C GLY A 253 -5.83 -0.46 13.48
N ALA A 254 -5.54 -0.23 14.75
CA ALA A 254 -6.09 0.89 15.49
C ALA A 254 -5.12 1.43 16.53
N PHE A 255 -5.20 2.74 16.73
CA PHE A 255 -4.58 3.49 17.80
C PHE A 255 -5.67 3.95 18.76
N VAL A 256 -5.49 3.76 20.06
CA VAL A 256 -6.39 4.25 21.09
C VAL A 256 -5.64 5.22 21.99
N LEU A 257 -6.04 6.49 21.94
CA LEU A 257 -5.49 7.52 22.83
C LEU A 257 -6.43 7.73 24.03
N SER A 258 -5.94 7.44 25.22
CA SER A 258 -6.67 7.50 26.48
C SER A 258 -5.95 8.35 27.53
N LYS A 259 -6.71 8.83 28.53
CA LYS A 259 -6.20 9.59 29.69
C LYS A 259 -6.99 9.20 30.92
N ASP A 260 -6.31 8.98 32.05
CA ASP A 260 -6.97 8.72 33.34
C ASP A 260 -7.89 9.87 33.77
N LYS A 261 -7.43 11.10 33.54
CA LYS A 261 -8.17 12.33 33.81
C LYS A 261 -8.06 13.25 32.60
N ARG A 262 -9.17 13.90 32.24
CA ARG A 262 -9.22 14.83 31.10
C ARG A 262 -8.19 15.98 31.22
N THR A 263 -7.89 16.40 32.44
CA THR A 263 -6.91 17.46 32.76
C THR A 263 -5.48 16.96 32.87
N SER A 264 -5.26 15.64 32.82
CA SER A 264 -3.92 15.06 32.89
C SER A 264 -3.10 15.43 31.65
N ASN A 265 -1.81 15.70 31.87
CA ASN A 265 -0.83 15.75 30.79
C ASN A 265 -0.34 14.36 30.39
N ASN A 266 -0.56 13.34 31.22
CA ASN A 266 -0.22 11.96 30.89
C ASN A 266 -1.34 11.33 30.07
N ALA A 267 -0.98 10.58 29.05
CA ALA A 267 -1.87 9.81 28.21
C ALA A 267 -1.25 8.45 27.87
N THR A 268 -2.09 7.50 27.52
CA THR A 268 -1.67 6.19 27.02
C THR A 268 -2.13 6.08 25.57
N LEU A 269 -1.22 5.64 24.70
CA LEU A 269 -1.47 5.30 23.31
C LEU A 269 -1.33 3.79 23.18
N ASP A 270 -2.45 3.10 23.08
CA ASP A 270 -2.49 1.69 22.75
C ASP A 270 -2.52 1.51 21.23
N VAL A 271 -1.77 0.55 20.72
CA VAL A 271 -1.60 0.29 19.30
C VAL A 271 -1.83 -1.19 19.07
N ALA A 272 -2.70 -1.53 18.13
CA ALA A 272 -2.99 -2.91 17.74
C ALA A 272 -3.13 -2.99 16.21
N GLY A 273 -2.82 -4.14 15.61
CA GLY A 273 -3.04 -4.34 14.18
C GLY A 273 -2.78 -5.77 13.73
N ARG A 274 -3.16 -6.09 12.49
CA ARG A 274 -3.04 -7.44 11.92
C ARG A 274 -1.58 -7.88 11.76
N ASP A 275 -0.74 -6.95 11.32
CA ASP A 275 0.66 -7.19 10.95
C ASP A 275 1.64 -6.44 11.87
N GLN A 276 1.22 -6.08 13.09
CA GLN A 276 2.06 -5.42 14.07
C GLN A 276 1.73 -5.90 15.49
N GLN A 277 2.74 -5.96 16.36
CA GLN A 277 2.54 -6.34 17.75
C GLN A 277 1.70 -5.29 18.49
N ASP A 278 0.94 -5.74 19.47
CA ASP A 278 0.25 -4.83 20.39
C ASP A 278 1.27 -4.03 21.21
N MET A 279 1.10 -2.72 21.25
CA MET A 279 1.97 -1.79 21.99
C MET A 279 1.16 -0.90 22.91
N LYS A 280 1.72 -0.61 24.08
CA LYS A 280 1.17 0.39 25.01
C LYS A 280 2.24 1.42 25.32
N ILE A 281 2.06 2.61 24.75
CA ILE A 281 3.01 3.72 24.84
C ILE A 281 2.46 4.77 25.81
N HIS A 282 3.27 5.12 26.81
CA HIS A 282 2.98 6.21 27.75
C HIS A 282 3.53 7.52 27.19
N LEU A 283 2.66 8.52 27.14
CA LEU A 283 2.94 9.84 26.59
C LEU A 283 2.74 10.93 27.63
N VAL A 284 3.58 11.96 27.57
CA VAL A 284 3.45 13.18 28.37
C VAL A 284 3.26 14.37 27.44
N ARG A 285 2.21 15.15 27.67
CA ARG A 285 1.93 16.36 26.91
C ARG A 285 2.87 17.48 27.34
N ASP A 286 3.56 18.04 26.36
CA ASP A 286 4.30 19.29 26.51
C ASP A 286 3.30 20.46 26.62
N SER A 287 3.37 21.22 27.73
CA SER A 287 2.47 22.36 27.95
C SER A 287 2.82 23.59 27.11
N GLU A 288 4.08 23.72 26.70
CA GLU A 288 4.55 24.84 25.89
C GLU A 288 4.28 24.56 24.41
N ARG A 289 4.77 23.44 23.89
CA ARG A 289 4.63 23.10 22.47
C ARG A 289 3.31 22.39 22.15
N LEU A 290 2.57 21.89 23.13
CA LEU A 290 1.34 21.12 22.90
C LEU A 290 1.55 19.83 22.09
N VAL A 291 2.78 19.30 22.06
CA VAL A 291 3.13 18.01 21.45
C VAL A 291 3.07 16.89 22.49
N TRP A 292 3.00 15.65 22.01
CA TRP A 292 3.12 14.45 22.81
C TRP A 292 4.57 13.96 22.81
N ASN A 293 5.17 13.87 24.00
CA ASN A 293 6.50 13.31 24.19
C ASN A 293 6.40 11.86 24.66
N PHE A 294 7.27 11.00 24.14
CA PHE A 294 7.41 9.63 24.61
C PHE A 294 7.96 9.61 26.04
N ALA A 295 7.33 8.83 26.92
CA ALA A 295 7.82 8.61 28.27
C ALA A 295 8.37 7.19 28.45
N LYS A 296 7.58 6.18 28.07
CA LYS A 296 7.99 4.77 28.10
C LYS A 296 7.05 3.92 27.23
N SER A 297 7.48 2.72 26.86
CA SER A 297 6.64 1.67 26.29
C SER A 297 6.58 0.49 27.26
N GLU A 298 5.42 -0.16 27.40
CA GLU A 298 5.29 -1.37 28.24
C GLU A 298 5.79 -2.63 27.53
N THR A 299 5.68 -2.66 26.21
CA THR A 299 6.31 -3.67 25.36
C THR A 299 7.57 -3.09 24.76
N GLU A 300 8.69 -3.80 24.91
CA GLU A 300 9.88 -3.54 24.11
C GLU A 300 9.50 -3.70 22.64
N MET A 301 10.06 -2.87 21.74
CA MET A 301 9.87 -3.08 20.31
C MET A 301 10.37 -4.49 19.98
N TRP A 302 9.47 -5.40 19.60
CA TRP A 302 9.89 -6.69 19.09
C TRP A 302 10.77 -6.46 17.87
N LYS A 303 12.04 -6.82 18.01
CA LYS A 303 12.97 -6.88 16.89
C LYS A 303 12.84 -8.28 16.32
N GLU A 304 12.47 -8.35 15.05
CA GLU A 304 12.46 -9.58 14.30
C GLU A 304 13.85 -10.27 14.46
N PRO A 305 13.92 -11.53 14.91
CA PRO A 305 15.19 -12.19 15.19
C PRO A 305 16.04 -12.20 13.91
N PRO A 306 17.38 -12.01 14.02
CA PRO A 306 18.25 -11.97 12.85
C PRO A 306 18.06 -13.25 12.03
N GLU A 307 17.93 -13.11 10.71
CA GLU A 307 17.83 -14.25 9.79
C GLU A 307 19.24 -14.58 9.27
N PRO A 308 19.87 -15.69 9.74
CA PRO A 308 21.28 -15.96 9.46
C PRO A 308 21.59 -16.13 7.97
N LEU A 309 20.60 -16.56 7.18
CA LEU A 309 20.74 -16.68 5.73
C LEU A 309 20.97 -15.31 5.06
N LEU A 310 20.26 -14.27 5.50
CA LEU A 310 20.37 -12.93 4.89
C LEU A 310 21.70 -12.27 5.25
N GLU A 311 22.12 -12.42 6.50
CA GLU A 311 23.44 -11.98 6.96
C GLU A 311 24.55 -12.66 6.16
N LYS A 312 24.48 -13.99 6.02
CA LYS A 312 25.44 -14.75 5.22
C LYS A 312 25.47 -14.33 3.75
N ILE A 313 24.32 -13.99 3.16
CA ILE A 313 24.25 -13.46 1.79
C ILE A 313 24.95 -12.11 1.68
N ALA A 314 24.66 -11.20 2.60
CA ALA A 314 25.28 -9.88 2.63
C ALA A 314 26.80 -9.98 2.79
N ASP A 315 27.28 -10.84 3.69
CA ASP A 315 28.70 -11.02 3.96
C ASP A 315 29.44 -11.76 2.85
N THR A 316 28.84 -12.81 2.28
CA THR A 316 29.54 -13.70 1.32
C THR A 316 29.54 -13.17 -0.11
N LEU A 317 28.44 -12.54 -0.54
CA LEU A 317 28.29 -12.09 -1.92
C LEU A 317 28.69 -10.64 -2.12
N PHE A 318 28.51 -9.80 -1.08
CA PHE A 318 28.63 -8.36 -1.20
C PHE A 318 29.74 -7.72 -0.37
N SER A 319 30.74 -8.51 0.03
CA SER A 319 32.01 -8.01 0.57
C SER A 319 32.90 -7.38 -0.52
N GLU A 320 32.83 -7.87 -1.77
CA GLU A 320 33.71 -7.48 -2.89
C GLU A 320 32.98 -7.20 -4.22
N SER A 321 31.66 -7.43 -4.30
CA SER A 321 30.83 -7.22 -5.50
C SER A 321 29.50 -6.55 -5.15
N ASP A 322 28.92 -5.79 -6.07
CA ASP A 322 27.59 -5.16 -5.89
C ASP A 322 26.45 -5.93 -6.58
N ARG A 323 26.77 -7.05 -7.24
CA ARG A 323 25.79 -7.89 -7.95
C ARG A 323 26.21 -9.35 -8.01
N TRP A 324 25.22 -10.23 -7.92
CA TRP A 324 25.36 -11.67 -8.13
C TRP A 324 24.19 -12.21 -8.95
N GLU A 325 24.48 -13.12 -9.88
CA GLU A 325 23.48 -13.80 -10.70
C GLU A 325 23.87 -15.26 -10.89
N GLY A 326 22.89 -16.16 -10.83
CA GLY A 326 23.12 -17.59 -11.03
C GLY A 326 21.87 -18.43 -10.75
N THR A 327 22.03 -19.74 -10.72
CA THR A 327 20.99 -20.67 -10.30
C THR A 327 20.91 -20.77 -8.77
N ALA A 328 19.77 -21.21 -8.24
CA ALA A 328 19.64 -21.43 -6.81
C ALA A 328 20.63 -22.50 -6.27
N SER A 329 21.04 -23.46 -7.11
CA SER A 329 22.04 -24.47 -6.76
C SER A 329 23.43 -23.86 -6.59
N GLU A 330 23.85 -23.02 -7.55
CA GLU A 330 25.12 -22.27 -7.47
C GLU A 330 25.15 -21.36 -6.25
N LEU A 331 24.00 -20.76 -5.90
CA LEU A 331 23.89 -19.94 -4.71
C LEU A 331 24.05 -20.76 -3.42
N CYS A 332 23.46 -21.95 -3.33
CA CYS A 332 23.65 -22.85 -2.17
C CYS A 332 25.12 -23.21 -1.99
N GLU A 333 25.81 -23.57 -3.08
CA GLU A 333 27.23 -23.89 -3.08
C GLU A 333 28.09 -22.70 -2.66
N ARG A 334 27.81 -21.52 -3.23
CA ARG A 334 28.56 -20.30 -2.94
C ARG A 334 28.41 -19.85 -1.49
N LEU A 335 27.20 -19.99 -0.94
CA LEU A 335 26.93 -19.69 0.47
C LEU A 335 27.36 -20.83 1.40
N ALA A 336 27.77 -21.99 0.90
CA ALA A 336 28.04 -23.19 1.69
C ALA A 336 26.92 -23.47 2.72
N VAL A 337 25.68 -23.55 2.24
CA VAL A 337 24.49 -23.83 3.07
C VAL A 337 23.87 -25.17 2.69
N ASP A 338 23.53 -25.97 3.70
CA ASP A 338 22.78 -27.23 3.52
C ASP A 338 21.27 -26.94 3.41
N ILE A 339 20.87 -26.30 2.32
CA ILE A 339 19.48 -25.95 2.01
C ILE A 339 19.20 -26.40 0.58
N LYS A 340 18.03 -27.01 0.35
CA LYS A 340 17.62 -27.37 -1.01
C LYS A 340 17.41 -26.11 -1.86
N PRO A 341 17.85 -26.07 -3.14
CA PRO A 341 17.77 -24.88 -3.99
C PRO A 341 16.37 -24.25 -4.08
N ASN A 342 15.32 -25.07 -4.14
CA ASN A 342 13.93 -24.59 -4.16
C ASN A 342 13.51 -23.92 -2.84
N VAL A 343 13.97 -24.44 -1.70
CA VAL A 343 13.73 -23.86 -0.37
C VAL A 343 14.51 -22.55 -0.22
N LEU A 344 15.73 -22.48 -0.77
CA LEU A 344 16.52 -21.25 -0.78
C LEU A 344 15.80 -20.14 -1.57
N SER A 345 15.36 -20.42 -2.80
CA SER A 345 14.59 -19.47 -3.60
C SER A 345 13.31 -19.03 -2.89
N LEU A 346 12.60 -19.96 -2.24
CA LEU A 346 11.40 -19.63 -1.46
C LEU A 346 11.71 -18.70 -0.30
N ARG A 347 12.75 -19.00 0.48
CA ARG A 347 13.19 -18.16 1.60
C ARG A 347 13.60 -16.77 1.13
N LEU A 348 14.26 -16.66 -0.02
CA LEU A 348 14.62 -15.38 -0.62
C LEU A 348 13.40 -14.61 -1.13
N SER A 349 12.43 -15.27 -1.75
CA SER A 349 11.18 -14.63 -2.16
C SER A 349 10.40 -14.08 -0.97
N ILE A 350 10.30 -14.85 0.13
CA ILE A 350 9.63 -14.43 1.37
C ILE A 350 10.38 -13.27 2.04
N ASN A 351 11.71 -13.34 2.09
CA ASN A 351 12.54 -12.35 2.78
C ASN A 351 13.09 -11.25 1.86
N ALA A 352 12.64 -11.13 0.62
CA ALA A 352 13.21 -10.22 -0.37
C ALA A 352 13.23 -8.77 0.14
N SER A 353 12.15 -8.35 0.81
CA SER A 353 12.07 -7.00 1.36
C SER A 353 12.83 -6.82 2.66
N ARG A 354 12.97 -7.86 3.46
CA ARG A 354 13.83 -7.84 4.65
C ARG A 354 15.29 -7.70 4.23
N LEU A 355 15.70 -8.45 3.21
CA LEU A 355 17.02 -8.37 2.61
C LEU A 355 17.32 -6.96 2.09
N PHE A 356 16.33 -6.30 1.48
CA PHE A 356 16.46 -4.91 1.05
C PHE A 356 16.49 -3.93 2.22
N ARG A 357 15.60 -4.06 3.20
CA ARG A 357 15.49 -3.17 4.36
C ARG A 357 16.73 -3.20 5.25
N ASP A 358 17.24 -4.40 5.53
CA ASP A 358 18.31 -4.62 6.51
C ASP A 358 19.70 -4.49 5.87
N TYR A 359 19.84 -4.81 4.58
CA TYR A 359 21.15 -4.87 3.89
C TYR A 359 21.24 -4.10 2.56
N GLY A 360 20.17 -3.45 2.10
CA GLY A 360 20.14 -2.72 0.82
C GLY A 360 20.21 -3.60 -0.43
N ILE A 361 19.96 -4.91 -0.28
CA ILE A 361 20.08 -5.90 -1.37
C ILE A 361 18.69 -6.23 -1.92
N ARG A 362 18.52 -6.04 -3.24
CA ARG A 362 17.32 -6.45 -3.97
C ARG A 362 17.46 -7.89 -4.46
N TYR A 363 16.31 -8.57 -4.57
CA TYR A 363 16.21 -9.94 -5.05
C TYR A 363 15.17 -10.03 -6.16
N GLN A 364 15.49 -10.78 -7.21
CA GLN A 364 14.56 -11.15 -8.27
C GLN A 364 14.75 -12.61 -8.68
N ASN A 365 13.64 -13.27 -8.99
CA ASN A 365 13.62 -14.57 -9.63
C ASN A 365 13.02 -14.44 -11.03
N SER A 366 13.72 -14.94 -12.05
CA SER A 366 13.24 -14.94 -13.43
C SER A 366 13.31 -16.33 -14.04
N ARG A 367 12.41 -16.62 -14.99
CA ARG A 367 12.49 -17.83 -15.80
C ARG A 367 13.28 -17.52 -17.06
N THR A 368 14.27 -18.35 -17.33
CA THR A 368 15.08 -18.35 -18.55
C THR A 368 14.93 -19.69 -19.25
N HIS A 369 15.40 -19.80 -20.49
CA HIS A 369 15.38 -21.04 -21.26
C HIS A 369 16.09 -22.20 -20.53
N ASP A 370 17.13 -21.88 -19.74
CA ASP A 370 17.94 -22.84 -19.00
C ASP A 370 17.48 -23.08 -17.55
N GLY A 371 16.35 -22.51 -17.15
CA GLY A 371 15.74 -22.69 -15.83
C GLY A 371 15.50 -21.40 -15.06
N ARG A 372 15.32 -21.52 -13.74
CA ARG A 372 15.09 -20.37 -12.83
C ARG A 372 16.41 -19.70 -12.48
N LYS A 373 16.50 -18.40 -12.76
CA LYS A 373 17.66 -17.56 -12.45
C LYS A 373 17.35 -16.67 -11.26
N VAL A 374 18.29 -16.63 -10.31
CA VAL A 374 18.27 -15.75 -9.14
C VAL A 374 19.21 -14.59 -9.40
N SER A 375 18.73 -13.36 -9.20
CA SER A 375 19.53 -12.14 -9.28
C SER A 375 19.46 -11.40 -7.96
N LEU A 376 20.63 -11.00 -7.44
CA LEU A 376 20.81 -10.22 -6.22
C LEU A 376 21.69 -9.01 -6.53
N TRP A 377 21.31 -7.81 -6.08
CA TRP A 377 22.14 -6.62 -6.28
C TRP A 377 21.95 -5.58 -5.18
N LYS A 378 23.00 -4.83 -4.84
CA LYS A 378 22.90 -3.66 -3.97
C LYS A 378 22.31 -2.50 -4.75
N GLU A 379 21.35 -1.79 -4.16
CA GLU A 379 20.93 -0.51 -4.70
C GLU A 379 21.92 0.55 -4.24
N THR A 380 22.92 0.87 -5.08
CA THR A 380 23.70 2.09 -4.90
C THR A 380 22.74 3.28 -4.95
N GLU A 381 22.80 4.16 -3.95
CA GLU A 381 22.07 5.44 -3.95
C GLU A 381 22.31 6.16 -5.28
N GLN A 382 21.42 5.99 -6.23
CA GLN A 382 21.24 6.96 -7.30
C GLN A 382 20.47 8.11 -6.69
N THR A 383 21.22 9.16 -6.36
CA THR A 383 20.77 10.54 -6.21
C THR A 383 19.50 10.87 -7.00
N ALA A 384 18.41 11.20 -6.29
CA ALA A 384 17.61 12.42 -6.46
C ALA A 384 16.49 12.48 -5.40
#